data_AF-A0A927YPL6-F1
#
_entry.id   AF-A0A927YPL6-F1
#
_cell.length_a   1.000
_cell.length_b   1.000
_cell.length_c   1.000
_cell.angle_alpha   90.00
_cell.angle_beta   90.00
_cell.angle_gamma   90.00
#
_symmetry.space_group_name_H-M   'P 1'
#
loop_
_entity.id
_entity.type
_entity.pdbx_description
1 polymer ?
#
loop_
_entity_poly.entity_id
_entity_poly.type
_entity_poly.pdbx_seq_one_letter_code
_entity_poly.pdbx_strand_id
1 'polypeptide(L)'
;MTLPVVVMILIGIAFVIISFVVSENLFESKKDNDKAPFPSIDENYQFSEREQQIIKRKIEDVIANHAKDIIYDTNESLSNMANEKTMALGDYAVAVCDEIEKNHKEVMFLYSMLDDKQKEIMKTVKDVDNVKSEVKNMINEAESIEHNHVVKQEEVTVHQAVQQESTEDINFESLNESEDKSLEEDASNVGMDDIFAELDRADIDFDEVLEEDFNQNANSNDIILEMYRNGNSVVSIAKELGLGVGEVKLVIDLYQGER
;
A
#
# COMPACT_ATOMS: atom_id res chain seq x y z
N MET A 1 -111.62 -13.27 -25.92
CA MET A 1 -110.47 -13.86 -26.63
C MET A 1 -110.92 -15.15 -27.28
N THR A 2 -110.60 -15.41 -28.55
CA THR A 2 -110.88 -16.70 -29.19
C THR A 2 -109.77 -17.71 -28.85
N LEU A 3 -110.13 -18.98 -28.66
CA LEU A 3 -109.19 -20.07 -28.35
C LEU A 3 -107.91 -20.07 -29.22
N PRO A 4 -107.96 -19.96 -30.58
CA PRO A 4 -106.75 -19.94 -31.40
C PRO A 4 -105.79 -18.77 -31.11
N VAL A 5 -106.28 -17.60 -30.68
CA VAL A 5 -105.43 -16.44 -30.36
C VAL A 5 -104.61 -16.71 -29.09
N VAL A 6 -105.20 -17.39 -28.10
CA VAL A 6 -104.49 -17.77 -26.86
C VAL A 6 -103.42 -18.82 -27.14
N VAL A 7 -103.68 -19.77 -28.05
CA VAL A 7 -102.68 -20.77 -28.47
C VAL A 7 -101.50 -20.12 -29.19
N MET A 8 -101.76 -19.16 -30.09
CA MET A 8 -100.70 -18.42 -30.78
C MET A 8 -99.85 -17.55 -29.84
N ILE A 9 -100.44 -16.94 -28.81
CA ILE A 9 -99.68 -16.15 -27.84
C ILE A 9 -98.76 -17.02 -26.97
N LEU A 10 -99.21 -18.23 -26.60
CA LEU A 10 -98.40 -19.21 -25.87
C LEU A 10 -97.24 -19.75 -26.72
N ILE A 11 -97.47 -20.02 -28.01
CA ILE A 11 -96.39 -20.44 -28.93
C ILE A 11 -95.33 -19.34 -29.07
N GLY A 12 -95.74 -18.07 -29.13
CA GLY A 12 -94.83 -16.92 -29.20
C GLY A 12 -93.96 -16.78 -27.95
N ILE A 13 -94.55 -16.90 -26.75
CA ILE A 13 -93.81 -16.85 -25.49
C ILE A 13 -92.80 -18.01 -25.38
N ALA A 14 -93.19 -19.23 -25.79
CA ALA A 14 -92.28 -20.37 -25.83
C ALA A 14 -91.10 -20.14 -26.79
N PHE A 15 -91.34 -19.57 -27.97
CA PHE A 15 -90.28 -19.21 -28.91
C PHE A 15 -89.32 -18.14 -28.37
N VAL A 16 -89.81 -17.15 -27.61
CA VAL A 16 -88.94 -16.14 -26.96
C VAL A 16 -88.04 -16.78 -25.91
N ILE A 17 -88.56 -17.69 -25.09
CA ILE A 17 -87.77 -18.42 -24.06
C ILE A 17 -86.73 -19.32 -24.73
N ILE A 18 -87.11 -20.07 -25.77
CA ILE A 18 -86.17 -20.91 -26.54
C ILE A 18 -85.11 -20.06 -27.20
N SER A 19 -85.47 -18.91 -27.79
CA SER A 19 -84.51 -18.00 -28.41
C SER A 19 -83.57 -17.35 -27.40
N PHE A 20 -84.00 -17.14 -26.15
CA PHE A 20 -83.13 -16.69 -25.07
C PHE A 20 -82.12 -17.76 -24.68
N VAL A 21 -82.56 -19.00 -24.42
CA VAL A 21 -81.68 -20.14 -24.08
C VAL A 21 -80.69 -20.44 -25.21
N VAL A 22 -81.14 -20.41 -26.47
CA VAL A 22 -80.25 -20.59 -27.63
C VAL A 22 -79.26 -19.43 -27.77
N SER A 23 -79.68 -18.18 -27.48
CA SER A 23 -78.78 -17.03 -27.50
C SER A 23 -77.75 -17.07 -26.37
N GLU A 24 -78.12 -17.54 -25.17
CA GLU A 24 -77.22 -17.68 -24.02
C GLU A 24 -76.14 -18.75 -24.31
N ASN A 25 -76.57 -19.93 -24.78
CA ASN A 25 -75.69 -21.06 -25.12
C ASN A 25 -74.79 -20.78 -26.35
N LEU A 26 -75.19 -19.86 -27.26
CA LEU A 26 -74.33 -19.40 -28.37
C LEU A 26 -73.45 -18.19 -28.00
N PHE A 27 -73.79 -17.43 -26.96
CA PHE A 27 -73.02 -16.28 -26.50
C PHE A 27 -71.83 -16.70 -25.62
N GLU A 28 -71.95 -17.76 -24.82
CA GLU A 28 -70.80 -18.39 -24.15
C GLU A 28 -69.76 -18.92 -25.15
N SER A 29 -70.18 -19.38 -26.33
CA SER A 29 -69.28 -19.84 -27.38
C SER A 29 -68.59 -18.71 -28.18
N LYS A 30 -68.98 -17.44 -27.97
CA LYS A 30 -68.51 -16.30 -28.79
C LYS A 30 -68.03 -15.09 -27.99
N LYS A 31 -67.33 -15.34 -26.89
CA LYS A 31 -66.53 -14.34 -26.17
C LYS A 31 -65.05 -14.73 -26.22
N ASP A 32 -64.22 -13.80 -26.68
CA ASP A 32 -62.74 -13.80 -26.60
C ASP A 32 -61.96 -14.92 -27.33
N ASN A 33 -62.18 -15.09 -28.64
CA ASN A 33 -61.22 -15.78 -29.54
C ASN A 33 -59.99 -14.89 -29.86
N ASP A 34 -59.28 -14.44 -28.83
CA ASP A 34 -57.92 -13.85 -28.92
C ASP A 34 -57.05 -14.19 -27.69
N LYS A 35 -57.54 -15.11 -26.84
CA LYS A 35 -56.75 -15.75 -25.79
C LYS A 35 -56.77 -17.24 -26.06
N ALA A 36 -55.62 -17.79 -26.44
CA ALA A 36 -55.44 -19.23 -26.54
C ALA A 36 -55.93 -19.88 -25.25
N PRO A 37 -56.70 -20.98 -25.31
CA PRO A 37 -57.02 -21.75 -24.12
C PRO A 37 -55.70 -22.19 -23.48
N PHE A 38 -55.35 -21.61 -22.33
CA PHE A 38 -54.30 -22.16 -21.50
C PHE A 38 -54.75 -23.59 -21.14
N PRO A 39 -54.03 -24.64 -21.57
CA PRO A 39 -54.38 -25.98 -21.12
C PRO A 39 -54.25 -25.98 -19.61
N SER A 40 -55.34 -26.29 -18.91
CA SER A 40 -55.31 -26.53 -17.47
C SER A 40 -54.29 -27.64 -17.23
N ILE A 41 -53.14 -27.27 -16.66
CA ILE A 41 -52.06 -28.20 -16.35
C ILE A 41 -52.66 -29.23 -15.40
N ASP A 42 -52.71 -30.49 -15.85
CA ASP A 42 -53.08 -31.61 -15.00
C ASP A 42 -52.09 -31.65 -13.84
N GLU A 43 -52.58 -31.48 -12.62
CA GLU A 43 -51.75 -31.45 -11.40
C GLU A 43 -50.99 -32.76 -11.17
N ASN A 44 -51.35 -33.83 -11.90
CA ASN A 44 -50.67 -35.13 -11.89
C ASN A 44 -49.77 -35.36 -13.14
N TYR A 45 -49.50 -34.34 -13.96
CA TYR A 45 -48.57 -34.44 -15.08
C TYR A 45 -47.12 -34.58 -14.58
N GLN A 46 -46.60 -35.81 -14.62
CA GLN A 46 -45.19 -36.10 -14.35
C GLN A 46 -44.41 -36.07 -15.67
N PHE A 47 -43.43 -35.18 -15.78
CA PHE A 47 -42.53 -35.08 -16.93
C PHE A 47 -41.87 -36.43 -17.24
N SER A 48 -41.98 -36.87 -18.49
CA SER A 48 -41.25 -38.03 -19.02
C SER A 48 -39.73 -37.84 -18.89
N GLU A 49 -38.96 -38.92 -18.73
CA GLU A 49 -37.49 -38.85 -18.63
C GLU A 49 -36.85 -38.04 -19.78
N ARG A 50 -37.43 -38.11 -20.99
CA ARG A 50 -36.98 -37.33 -22.15
C ARG A 50 -37.22 -35.82 -21.99
N GLU A 51 -38.37 -35.45 -21.46
CA GLU A 51 -38.73 -34.04 -21.21
C GLU A 51 -37.85 -33.48 -20.09
N GLN A 52 -37.60 -34.26 -19.04
CA GLN A 52 -36.65 -33.91 -17.98
C GLN A 52 -35.22 -33.72 -18.52
N GLN A 53 -34.76 -34.56 -19.45
CA GLN A 53 -33.44 -34.39 -20.09
C GLN A 53 -33.36 -33.11 -20.94
N ILE A 54 -34.43 -32.76 -21.66
CA ILE A 54 -34.50 -31.50 -22.44
C ILE A 54 -34.49 -30.29 -21.50
N ILE A 55 -35.28 -30.33 -20.42
CA ILE A 55 -35.33 -29.27 -19.40
C ILE A 55 -33.96 -29.11 -18.73
N LYS A 56 -33.31 -30.21 -18.31
CA LYS A 56 -31.97 -30.18 -17.71
C LYS A 56 -30.95 -29.55 -18.65
N ARG A 57 -30.87 -29.96 -19.91
CA ARG A 57 -29.96 -29.36 -20.90
C ARG A 57 -30.24 -27.87 -21.13
N LYS A 58 -31.51 -27.46 -21.15
CA LYS A 58 -31.87 -26.05 -21.33
C LYS A 58 -31.54 -25.20 -20.11
N ILE A 59 -31.68 -25.73 -18.90
CA ILE A 59 -31.20 -25.11 -17.66
C ILE A 59 -29.67 -25.00 -17.68
N GLU A 60 -28.98 -26.07 -18.06
CA GLU A 60 -27.51 -26.13 -18.14
C GLU A 60 -26.94 -25.14 -19.16
N ASP A 61 -27.55 -25.00 -20.33
CA ASP A 61 -27.19 -23.99 -21.34
C ASP A 61 -27.46 -22.55 -20.86
N VAL A 62 -28.61 -22.29 -20.23
CA VAL A 62 -28.92 -20.97 -19.65
C VAL A 62 -27.94 -20.61 -18.52
N ILE A 63 -27.60 -21.57 -17.65
CA ILE A 63 -26.58 -21.37 -16.60
C ILE A 63 -25.20 -21.15 -17.22
N ALA A 64 -24.80 -21.92 -18.23
CA ALA A 64 -23.52 -21.79 -18.89
C ALA A 64 -23.36 -20.45 -19.64
N ASN A 65 -24.45 -19.89 -20.15
CA ASN A 65 -24.42 -18.58 -20.79
C ASN A 65 -24.39 -17.46 -19.75
N HIS A 66 -25.26 -17.48 -18.72
CA HIS A 66 -25.15 -16.52 -17.61
C HIS A 66 -23.82 -16.56 -16.87
N ALA A 67 -23.19 -17.74 -16.73
CA ALA A 67 -21.85 -17.85 -16.15
C ALA A 67 -20.79 -17.15 -17.01
N LYS A 68 -20.88 -17.23 -18.35
CA LYS A 68 -19.98 -16.49 -19.25
C LYS A 68 -20.21 -14.99 -19.16
N ASP A 69 -21.47 -14.55 -19.13
CA ASP A 69 -21.81 -13.13 -19.02
C ASP A 69 -21.24 -12.55 -17.71
N ILE A 70 -21.46 -13.23 -16.58
CA ILE A 70 -20.88 -12.85 -15.28
C ILE A 70 -19.34 -12.84 -15.33
N ILE A 71 -18.70 -13.84 -15.95
CA ILE A 71 -17.23 -13.86 -16.11
C ILE A 71 -16.75 -12.68 -16.96
N TYR A 72 -17.46 -12.34 -18.03
CA TYR A 72 -17.13 -11.22 -18.91
C TYR A 72 -17.25 -9.88 -18.17
N ASP A 73 -18.40 -9.60 -17.57
CA ASP A 73 -18.66 -8.38 -16.79
C ASP A 73 -17.67 -8.26 -15.61
N THR A 74 -17.37 -9.37 -14.94
CA THR A 74 -16.38 -9.40 -13.84
C THR A 74 -14.98 -9.12 -14.35
N ASN A 75 -14.58 -9.69 -15.49
CA ASN A 75 -13.25 -9.48 -16.06
C ASN A 75 -13.07 -8.06 -16.60
N GLU A 76 -14.09 -7.47 -17.23
CA GLU A 76 -14.09 -6.07 -17.64
C GLU A 76 -14.03 -5.14 -16.41
N SER A 77 -14.88 -5.37 -15.40
CA SER A 77 -14.87 -4.60 -14.15
C SER A 77 -13.53 -4.72 -13.41
N LEU A 78 -12.94 -5.92 -13.37
CA LEU A 78 -11.63 -6.16 -12.74
C LEU A 78 -10.51 -5.51 -13.53
N SER A 79 -10.54 -5.54 -14.86
CA SER A 79 -9.56 -4.87 -15.73
C SER A 79 -9.62 -3.34 -15.57
N ASN A 80 -10.82 -2.77 -15.51
CA ASN A 80 -11.03 -1.34 -15.26
C ASN A 80 -10.54 -0.94 -13.86
N MET A 81 -10.89 -1.71 -12.82
CA MET A 81 -10.43 -1.45 -11.45
C MET A 81 -8.91 -1.64 -11.30
N ALA A 82 -8.33 -2.65 -11.96
CA ALA A 82 -6.88 -2.85 -11.98
C ALA A 82 -6.17 -1.66 -12.64
N ASN A 83 -6.67 -1.17 -13.78
CA ASN A 83 -6.12 0.02 -14.44
C ASN A 83 -6.21 1.27 -13.56
N GLU A 84 -7.33 1.49 -12.87
CA GLU A 84 -7.49 2.58 -11.89
C GLU A 84 -6.50 2.43 -10.72
N LYS A 85 -6.30 1.22 -10.20
CA LYS A 85 -5.33 0.95 -9.12
C LYS A 85 -3.89 1.13 -9.57
N THR A 86 -3.53 0.72 -10.79
CA THR A 86 -2.20 0.95 -11.37
C THR A 86 -1.93 2.44 -11.54
N MET A 87 -2.91 3.22 -12.02
CA MET A 87 -2.80 4.68 -12.10
C MET A 87 -2.60 5.31 -10.71
N ALA A 88 -3.46 4.99 -9.74
CA ALA A 88 -3.36 5.55 -8.39
C ALA A 88 -2.09 5.12 -7.64
N LEU A 89 -1.58 3.91 -7.90
CA LEU A 89 -0.30 3.43 -7.39
C LEU A 89 0.87 4.17 -8.03
N GLY A 90 0.80 4.46 -9.33
CA GLY A 90 1.76 5.30 -10.04
C GLY A 90 1.81 6.73 -9.50
N ASP A 91 0.65 7.37 -9.34
CA ASP A 91 0.53 8.72 -8.75
C ASP A 91 1.10 8.76 -7.32
N TYR A 92 0.85 7.72 -6.52
CA TYR A 92 1.42 7.57 -5.18
C TYR A 92 2.94 7.35 -5.21
N ALA A 93 3.44 6.50 -6.11
CA ALA A 93 4.87 6.25 -6.26
C ALA A 93 5.63 7.53 -6.63
N VAL A 94 5.11 8.34 -7.56
CA VAL A 94 5.67 9.65 -7.91
C VAL A 94 5.72 10.57 -6.69
N ALA A 95 4.61 10.69 -5.94
CA ALA A 95 4.58 11.53 -4.74
C ALA A 95 5.56 11.07 -3.63
N VAL A 96 5.78 9.75 -3.49
CA VAL A 96 6.80 9.20 -2.58
C VAL A 96 8.21 9.48 -3.09
N CYS A 97 8.48 9.34 -4.40
CA CYS A 97 9.76 9.69 -5.00
C CYS A 97 10.10 11.17 -4.84
N ASP A 98 9.15 12.09 -5.05
CA ASP A 98 9.32 13.53 -4.84
C ASP A 98 9.70 13.86 -3.38
N GLU A 99 9.03 13.23 -2.41
CA GLU A 99 9.32 13.44 -0.99
C GLU A 99 10.64 12.77 -0.57
N ILE A 100 11.04 11.64 -1.16
CA ILE A 100 12.37 11.04 -1.00
C ILE A 100 13.46 11.96 -1.58
N GLU A 101 13.26 12.52 -2.77
CA GLU A 101 14.22 13.43 -3.41
C GLU A 101 14.38 14.72 -2.58
N LYS A 102 13.29 15.27 -2.06
CA LYS A 102 13.29 16.39 -1.11
C LYS A 102 14.05 16.05 0.17
N ASN A 103 13.77 14.91 0.80
CA ASN A 103 14.49 14.47 2.00
C ASN A 103 15.99 14.25 1.71
N HIS A 104 16.35 13.70 0.54
CA HIS A 104 17.74 13.55 0.12
C HIS A 104 18.44 14.92 -0.04
N LYS A 105 17.77 15.90 -0.66
CA LYS A 105 18.26 17.28 -0.77
C LYS A 105 18.46 17.93 0.60
N GLU A 106 17.52 17.73 1.53
CA GLU A 106 17.64 18.21 2.92
C GLU A 106 18.82 17.55 3.65
N VAL A 107 19.00 16.23 3.54
CA VAL A 107 20.13 15.50 4.14
C VAL A 107 21.48 15.94 3.55
N MET A 108 21.59 16.10 2.23
CA MET A 108 22.79 16.63 1.57
C MET A 108 23.08 18.07 1.99
N PHE A 109 22.04 18.90 2.16
CA PHE A 109 22.18 20.25 2.68
C PHE A 109 22.70 20.26 4.12
N LEU A 110 22.15 19.43 5.02
CA LEU A 110 22.69 19.27 6.38
C LEU A 110 24.14 18.80 6.38
N TYR A 111 24.52 17.87 5.48
CA TYR A 111 25.91 17.41 5.35
C TYR A 111 26.84 18.56 4.90
N SER A 112 26.43 19.36 3.91
CA SER A 112 27.18 20.54 3.47
C SER A 112 27.35 21.59 4.58
N MET A 113 26.30 21.85 5.37
CA MET A 113 26.38 22.74 6.55
C MET A 113 27.29 22.19 7.66
N LEU A 114 27.36 20.86 7.82
CA LEU A 114 28.26 20.24 8.80
C LEU A 114 29.72 20.38 8.36
N ASP A 115 30.02 20.16 7.08
CA ASP A 115 31.35 20.36 6.50
C ASP A 115 31.79 21.84 6.52
N ASP A 116 30.89 22.77 6.21
CA ASP A 116 31.16 24.21 6.35
C ASP A 116 31.43 24.62 7.81
N LYS A 117 30.70 24.05 8.78
CA LYS A 117 31.02 24.21 10.21
C LYS A 117 32.37 23.60 10.58
N GLN A 118 32.72 22.44 10.04
CA GLN A 118 34.02 21.82 10.25
C GLN A 118 35.15 22.71 9.70
N LYS A 119 34.98 23.30 8.51
CA LYS A 119 35.91 24.28 7.93
C LYS A 119 36.04 25.54 8.78
N GLU A 120 34.93 26.09 9.30
CA GLU A 120 34.92 27.25 10.18
C GLU A 120 35.65 26.98 11.51
N ILE A 121 35.39 25.82 12.13
CA ILE A 121 36.10 25.36 13.32
C ILE A 121 37.59 25.17 13.03
N MET A 122 37.94 24.50 11.93
CA MET A 122 39.33 24.27 11.54
C MET A 122 40.09 25.57 11.26
N LYS A 123 39.43 26.57 10.68
CA LYS A 123 39.99 27.93 10.56
C LYS A 123 40.21 28.57 11.92
N THR A 124 39.22 28.50 12.81
CA THR A 124 39.31 29.07 14.17
C THR A 124 40.42 28.40 14.99
N VAL A 125 40.60 27.09 14.88
CA VAL A 125 41.70 26.34 15.51
C VAL A 125 43.04 26.81 14.96
N LYS A 126 43.19 26.96 13.63
CA LYS A 126 44.41 27.52 13.02
C LYS A 126 44.70 28.94 13.51
N ASP A 127 43.69 29.80 13.61
CA ASP A 127 43.84 31.17 14.11
C ASP A 127 44.28 31.17 15.60
N VAL A 128 43.75 30.26 16.42
CA VAL A 128 44.17 30.06 17.82
C VAL A 128 45.60 29.51 17.93
N ASP A 129 45.99 28.53 17.10
CA ASP A 129 47.35 28.00 17.10
C ASP A 129 48.38 29.02 16.60
N ASN A 130 48.01 29.85 15.61
CA ASN A 130 48.82 30.99 15.18
C ASN A 130 49.06 31.95 16.36
N VAL A 131 48.00 32.42 17.03
CA VAL A 131 48.11 33.31 18.21
C VAL A 131 48.91 32.66 19.34
N LYS A 132 48.72 31.37 19.61
CA LYS A 132 49.50 30.61 20.59
C LYS A 132 50.98 30.55 20.23
N SER A 133 51.32 30.41 18.94
CA SER A 133 52.69 30.45 18.47
C SER A 133 53.31 31.85 18.56
N GLU A 134 52.55 32.92 18.23
CA GLU A 134 52.97 34.30 18.39
C GLU A 134 53.20 34.66 19.86
N VAL A 135 52.28 34.30 20.75
CA VAL A 135 52.42 34.47 22.21
C VAL A 135 53.64 33.71 22.73
N LYS A 136 53.88 32.47 22.27
CA LYS A 136 55.08 31.71 22.64
C LYS A 136 56.37 32.38 22.14
N ASN A 137 56.34 32.97 20.94
CA ASN A 137 57.48 33.71 20.40
C ASN A 137 57.72 35.01 21.19
N MET A 138 56.68 35.76 21.54
CA MET A 138 56.77 36.95 22.39
C MET A 138 57.24 36.63 23.81
N ILE A 139 56.86 35.48 24.37
CA ILE A 139 57.38 34.99 25.67
C ILE A 139 58.88 34.68 25.53
N ASN A 140 59.30 33.96 24.50
CA ASN A 140 60.72 33.67 24.26
C ASN A 140 61.55 34.95 23.98
N GLU A 141 60.97 35.96 23.32
CA GLU A 141 61.59 37.27 23.13
C GLU A 141 61.67 38.05 24.45
N ALA A 142 60.65 37.98 25.31
CA ALA A 142 60.68 38.57 26.64
C ALA A 142 61.74 37.90 27.55
N GLU A 143 61.81 36.56 27.55
CA GLU A 143 62.82 35.78 28.27
C GLU A 143 64.25 36.09 27.78
N SER A 144 64.44 36.37 26.49
CA SER A 144 65.74 36.76 25.94
C SER A 144 66.09 38.24 26.15
N ILE A 145 65.10 39.12 26.37
CA ILE A 145 65.31 40.49 26.86
C ILE A 145 65.72 40.51 28.34
N GLU A 146 65.24 39.56 29.15
CA GLU A 146 65.56 39.49 30.59
C GLU A 146 67.03 39.10 30.88
N HIS A 147 67.76 38.52 29.92
CA HIS A 147 69.15 38.09 30.12
C HIS A 147 70.20 39.24 30.15
N ASN A 148 69.79 40.49 30.34
CA ASN A 148 70.69 41.63 30.55
C ASN A 148 70.54 42.32 31.92
N HIS A 149 69.94 41.66 32.90
CA HIS A 149 70.10 42.03 34.31
C HIS A 149 70.51 40.82 35.18
N VAL A 150 71.40 41.06 36.13
CA VAL A 150 72.29 40.04 36.71
C VAL A 150 71.89 39.66 38.14
N VAL A 151 71.86 38.34 38.40
CA VAL A 151 72.09 37.64 39.70
C VAL A 151 70.95 37.47 40.73
N LYS A 152 70.68 36.17 41.04
CA LYS A 152 70.37 35.47 42.34
C LYS A 152 69.37 36.13 43.33
N GLN A 153 68.54 35.44 44.12
CA GLN A 153 68.45 34.04 44.62
C GLN A 153 66.97 33.81 45.05
N GLU A 154 66.42 32.65 45.43
CA GLU A 154 66.97 31.34 45.82
C GLU A 154 66.08 30.16 45.33
N GLU A 155 65.47 29.35 46.21
CA GLU A 155 64.72 28.10 45.89
C GLU A 155 63.37 28.02 46.65
N VAL A 156 62.43 27.16 46.23
CA VAL A 156 62.15 25.83 46.87
C VAL A 156 61.38 24.92 45.89
N THR A 157 62.02 23.79 45.59
CA THR A 157 61.66 22.58 44.83
C THR A 157 60.37 21.89 45.35
N VAL A 158 59.59 21.07 44.60
CA VAL A 158 59.75 19.59 44.53
C VAL A 158 58.62 18.92 43.67
N HIS A 159 59.04 18.12 42.68
CA HIS A 159 58.41 16.90 42.08
C HIS A 159 57.10 16.92 41.26
N GLN A 160 57.29 16.93 39.93
CA GLN A 160 57.06 15.78 39.02
C GLN A 160 56.36 14.52 39.58
N ALA A 161 55.25 14.14 38.93
CA ALA A 161 54.82 12.75 38.74
C ALA A 161 54.29 12.58 37.31
N VAL A 162 54.64 11.47 36.65
CA VAL A 162 54.32 11.18 35.24
C VAL A 162 53.21 10.13 35.17
N GLN A 163 52.21 10.37 34.33
CA GLN A 163 51.44 9.36 33.59
C GLN A 163 50.88 10.10 32.35
N GLN A 164 51.45 9.93 31.15
CA GLN A 164 51.55 8.72 30.32
C GLN A 164 50.19 8.35 29.72
N GLU A 165 49.92 8.85 28.51
CA GLU A 165 49.38 8.03 27.43
C GLU A 165 49.87 8.57 26.08
N SER A 166 49.89 7.70 25.08
CA SER A 166 50.73 7.82 23.88
C SER A 166 49.92 7.79 22.61
N THR A 167 50.31 8.62 21.64
CA THR A 167 50.29 8.36 20.19
C THR A 167 49.08 7.61 19.62
N GLU A 168 48.27 8.33 18.85
CA GLU A 168 47.76 7.80 17.58
C GLU A 168 47.77 8.92 16.53
N ASP A 169 48.83 8.95 15.73
CA ASP A 169 48.92 9.77 14.52
C ASP A 169 47.99 9.16 13.46
N ILE A 170 46.87 9.82 13.15
CA ILE A 170 46.09 9.46 11.96
C ILE A 170 46.73 10.15 10.76
N ASN A 171 47.68 9.44 10.14
CA ASN A 171 48.11 9.72 8.79
C ASN A 171 46.98 9.38 7.82
N PHE A 172 46.58 10.32 6.96
CA PHE A 172 45.88 9.99 5.71
C PHE A 172 46.63 10.62 4.54
N GLU A 173 47.69 9.92 4.14
CA GLU A 173 48.53 10.27 3.02
C GLU A 173 47.83 9.90 1.71
N SER A 174 47.79 10.86 0.79
CA SER A 174 47.59 10.72 -0.67
C SER A 174 46.86 9.46 -1.18
N LEU A 175 45.66 9.68 -1.73
CA LEU A 175 45.32 9.09 -3.02
C LEU A 175 45.12 10.23 -4.03
N ASN A 176 45.98 10.25 -5.03
CA ASN A 176 45.97 11.20 -6.14
C ASN A 176 45.77 10.39 -7.44
N GLU A 177 45.04 10.96 -8.40
CA GLU A 177 44.81 10.45 -9.77
C GLU A 177 44.03 9.11 -9.85
N SER A 178 42.86 9.08 -10.49
CA SER A 178 42.76 9.30 -11.93
C SER A 178 41.42 9.87 -12.45
N GLU A 179 41.58 10.77 -13.43
CA GLU A 179 40.72 11.02 -14.61
C GLU A 179 39.23 11.38 -14.45
N ASP A 180 39.00 12.69 -14.54
CA ASP A 180 37.91 13.37 -15.28
C ASP A 180 37.23 12.55 -16.40
N LYS A 181 35.89 12.50 -16.34
CA LYS A 181 35.01 12.75 -17.50
C LYS A 181 33.57 13.11 -17.11
N SER A 182 33.27 14.40 -17.25
CA SER A 182 32.02 14.93 -17.84
C SER A 182 30.75 14.06 -17.77
N LEU A 183 29.83 14.40 -16.85
CA LEU A 183 28.39 14.16 -17.00
C LEU A 183 27.61 15.40 -16.50
N GLU A 184 27.79 16.53 -17.21
CA GLU A 184 26.73 17.54 -17.33
C GLU A 184 25.84 17.14 -18.53
N GLU A 185 24.82 16.30 -18.33
CA GLU A 185 23.70 16.20 -19.27
C GLU A 185 22.35 16.15 -18.53
N ASP A 186 21.51 17.15 -18.86
CA ASP A 186 20.06 17.26 -18.70
C ASP A 186 19.34 16.32 -17.68
N ALA A 187 19.25 16.77 -16.43
CA ALA A 187 18.32 16.24 -15.42
C ALA A 187 16.84 16.63 -15.69
N SER A 188 16.41 16.58 -16.95
CA SER A 188 15.09 17.04 -17.40
C SER A 188 14.25 15.98 -18.12
N ASN A 189 14.80 14.78 -18.39
CA ASN A 189 14.09 13.73 -19.12
C ASN A 189 14.61 12.30 -18.85
N VAL A 190 14.53 11.82 -17.60
CA VAL A 190 14.63 10.37 -17.31
C VAL A 190 13.25 9.76 -17.51
N GLY A 191 13.09 8.89 -18.50
CA GLY A 191 11.82 8.24 -18.77
C GLY A 191 11.51 7.17 -17.73
N MET A 192 10.22 6.86 -17.51
CA MET A 192 9.83 5.72 -16.66
C MET A 192 10.51 4.42 -17.11
N ASP A 193 10.71 4.27 -18.41
CA ASP A 193 11.35 3.14 -19.07
C ASP A 193 12.82 2.94 -18.65
N ASP A 194 13.56 4.02 -18.35
CA ASP A 194 14.96 3.96 -17.91
C ASP A 194 15.07 3.43 -16.47
N ILE A 195 14.08 3.73 -15.62
CA ILE A 195 13.99 3.26 -14.23
C ILE A 195 13.72 1.74 -14.20
N PHE A 196 12.83 1.24 -15.06
CA PHE A 196 12.60 -0.19 -15.20
C PHE A 196 13.83 -0.93 -15.77
N ALA A 197 14.54 -0.33 -16.73
CA ALA A 197 15.75 -0.92 -17.30
C ALA A 197 16.93 -1.01 -16.30
N GLU A 198 16.97 -0.15 -15.28
CA GLU A 198 17.96 -0.25 -14.20
C GLU A 198 17.55 -1.28 -13.13
N LEU A 199 16.25 -1.44 -12.88
CA LEU A 199 15.73 -2.49 -11.99
C LEU A 199 15.96 -3.90 -12.58
N ASP A 200 15.81 -4.09 -13.90
CA ASP A 200 16.14 -5.33 -14.62
C ASP A 200 17.66 -5.65 -14.65
N ARG A 201 18.53 -4.69 -14.28
CA ARG A 201 19.99 -4.90 -14.21
C ARG A 201 20.49 -5.18 -12.80
N ALA A 202 19.74 -4.80 -11.79
CA ALA A 202 20.00 -5.17 -10.42
C ALA A 202 19.46 -6.58 -10.22
N ASP A 203 20.35 -7.60 -10.20
CA ASP A 203 20.05 -8.97 -9.76
C ASP A 203 19.71 -8.98 -8.25
N ILE A 204 18.58 -8.35 -7.90
CA ILE A 204 17.96 -8.39 -6.58
C ILE A 204 16.93 -9.52 -6.65
N ASP A 205 17.28 -10.66 -6.05
CA ASP A 205 16.36 -11.79 -5.95
C ASP A 205 15.23 -11.41 -4.98
N PHE A 206 14.13 -10.93 -5.55
CA PHE A 206 12.99 -10.39 -4.81
C PHE A 206 12.33 -11.45 -3.92
N ASP A 207 12.45 -12.73 -4.29
CA ASP A 207 11.96 -13.85 -3.48
C ASP A 207 12.83 -14.04 -2.22
N GLU A 208 14.16 -13.89 -2.31
CA GLU A 208 15.07 -13.99 -1.15
C GLU A 208 14.84 -12.86 -0.14
N VAL A 209 14.66 -11.62 -0.61
CA VAL A 209 14.36 -10.45 0.25
C VAL A 209 13.00 -10.59 0.94
N LEU A 210 11.98 -11.07 0.21
CA LEU A 210 10.65 -11.32 0.80
C LEU A 210 10.69 -12.46 1.83
N GLU A 211 11.44 -13.54 1.58
CA GLU A 211 11.58 -14.64 2.54
C GLU A 211 12.30 -14.22 3.83
N GLU A 212 13.31 -13.33 3.77
CA GLU A 212 13.93 -12.77 4.98
C GLU A 212 12.95 -11.89 5.78
N ASP A 213 12.24 -10.97 5.14
CA ASP A 213 11.29 -10.07 5.81
C ASP A 213 10.10 -10.84 6.44
N PHE A 214 9.55 -11.85 5.75
CA PHE A 214 8.48 -12.68 6.31
C PHE A 214 8.94 -13.50 7.52
N ASN A 215 10.16 -14.04 7.51
CA ASN A 215 10.71 -14.77 8.66
C ASN A 215 11.00 -13.85 9.86
N GLN A 216 11.51 -12.64 9.62
CA GLN A 216 11.72 -11.65 10.67
C GLN A 216 10.39 -11.20 11.30
N ASN A 217 9.34 -11.01 10.50
CA ASN A 217 8.00 -10.65 11.00
C ASN A 217 7.35 -11.79 11.80
N ALA A 218 7.47 -13.04 11.34
CA ALA A 218 6.97 -14.21 12.08
C ALA A 218 7.59 -14.32 13.48
N ASN A 219 8.92 -14.14 13.59
CA ASN A 219 9.64 -14.14 14.86
C ASN A 219 9.23 -12.94 15.75
N SER A 220 9.10 -11.75 15.15
CA SER A 220 8.67 -10.54 15.85
C SER A 220 7.28 -10.71 16.50
N ASN A 221 6.35 -11.39 15.83
CA ASN A 221 5.01 -11.67 16.35
C ASN A 221 5.05 -12.57 17.61
N ASP A 222 5.88 -13.61 17.62
CA ASP A 222 6.04 -14.47 18.80
C ASP A 222 6.65 -13.71 19.99
N ILE A 223 7.63 -12.84 19.74
CA ILE A 223 8.26 -12.00 20.78
C ILE A 223 7.25 -11.00 21.38
N ILE A 224 6.40 -10.36 20.54
CA ILE A 224 5.30 -9.49 21.00
C ILE A 224 4.38 -10.24 21.96
N LEU A 225 3.99 -11.48 21.62
CA LEU A 225 3.09 -12.30 22.42
C LEU A 225 3.74 -12.77 23.73
N GLU A 226 5.03 -13.08 23.73
CA GLU A 226 5.77 -13.41 24.95
C GLU A 226 5.90 -12.21 25.90
N MET A 227 6.34 -11.05 25.40
CA MET A 227 6.45 -9.84 26.24
C MET A 227 5.09 -9.42 26.81
N TYR A 228 4.01 -9.53 26.04
CA TYR A 228 2.67 -9.22 26.53
C TYR A 228 2.19 -10.21 27.59
N ARG A 229 2.48 -11.52 27.45
CA ARG A 229 2.22 -12.54 28.49
C ARG A 229 3.02 -12.29 29.77
N ASN A 230 4.23 -11.73 29.65
CA ASN A 230 5.07 -11.32 30.78
C ASN A 230 4.57 -10.02 31.47
N GLY A 231 3.52 -9.38 30.92
CA GLY A 231 2.88 -8.20 31.50
C GLY A 231 3.45 -6.86 31.04
N ASN A 232 4.30 -6.86 30.01
CA ASN A 232 4.85 -5.62 29.44
C ASN A 232 3.71 -4.82 28.77
N SER A 233 3.75 -3.48 28.90
CA SER A 233 2.76 -2.63 28.25
C SER A 233 2.98 -2.60 26.73
N VAL A 234 1.91 -2.47 25.94
CA VAL A 234 1.97 -2.37 24.47
C VAL A 234 2.95 -1.27 24.01
N VAL A 235 3.02 -0.16 24.75
CA VAL A 235 3.95 0.96 24.47
C VAL A 235 5.40 0.60 24.80
N SER A 236 5.65 -0.20 25.83
CA SER A 236 6.97 -0.74 26.15
C SER A 236 7.45 -1.69 25.05
N ILE A 237 6.60 -2.62 24.63
CA ILE A 237 6.90 -3.62 23.59
C ILE A 237 7.21 -2.92 22.25
N ALA A 238 6.37 -1.96 21.84
CA ALA A 238 6.60 -1.14 20.65
C ALA A 238 7.95 -0.39 20.70
N LYS A 239 8.32 0.16 21.87
CA LYS A 239 9.60 0.86 22.03
C LYS A 239 10.81 -0.08 22.07
N GLU A 240 10.65 -1.29 22.59
CA GLU A 240 11.73 -2.28 22.74
C GLU A 240 12.02 -3.02 21.43
N LEU A 241 11.01 -3.23 20.60
CA LEU A 241 11.11 -3.88 19.28
C LEU A 241 11.18 -2.91 18.09
N GLY A 242 11.03 -1.60 18.32
CA GLY A 242 10.99 -0.58 17.26
C GLY A 242 9.70 -0.56 16.41
N LEU A 243 8.71 -1.37 16.77
CA LEU A 243 7.45 -1.57 16.05
C LEU A 243 6.40 -0.48 16.34
N GLY A 244 5.41 -0.35 15.46
CA GLY A 244 4.31 0.60 15.66
C GLY A 244 3.39 0.21 16.83
N VAL A 245 2.97 1.16 17.66
CA VAL A 245 2.03 0.88 18.78
C VAL A 245 0.71 0.26 18.30
N GLY A 246 0.26 0.62 17.09
CA GLY A 246 -0.93 0.02 16.45
C GLY A 246 -0.70 -1.40 15.91
N GLU A 247 0.52 -1.69 15.45
CA GLU A 247 0.94 -2.99 14.91
C GLU A 247 1.10 -4.02 16.03
N VAL A 248 1.83 -3.67 17.08
CA VAL A 248 1.92 -4.48 18.32
C VAL A 248 0.53 -4.76 18.89
N LYS A 249 -0.37 -3.77 18.88
CA LYS A 249 -1.76 -3.97 19.30
C LYS A 249 -2.54 -4.91 18.37
N LEU A 250 -2.39 -4.78 17.05
CA LEU A 250 -3.07 -5.63 16.07
C LEU A 250 -2.71 -7.11 16.27
N VAL A 251 -1.42 -7.42 16.44
CA VAL A 251 -0.93 -8.78 16.74
C VAL A 251 -1.54 -9.29 18.05
N ILE A 252 -1.51 -8.48 19.10
CA ILE A 252 -2.08 -8.80 20.42
C ILE A 252 -3.59 -9.04 20.37
N ASP A 253 -4.35 -8.26 19.60
CA ASP A 253 -5.80 -8.39 19.46
C ASP A 253 -6.16 -9.63 18.60
N LEU A 254 -5.42 -9.90 17.52
CA LEU A 254 -5.66 -11.05 16.62
C LEU A 254 -5.51 -12.39 17.34
N TYR A 255 -4.43 -12.56 18.13
CA TYR A 255 -4.14 -13.79 18.87
C TYR A 255 -4.89 -13.93 20.20
N GLN A 256 -5.51 -12.86 20.73
CA GLN A 256 -6.45 -12.97 21.85
C GLN A 256 -7.90 -13.22 21.41
N GLY A 257 -8.26 -12.87 20.18
CA GLY A 257 -9.60 -13.08 19.61
C GLY A 257 -9.94 -14.55 19.27
N GLU A 258 -8.96 -15.46 19.27
CA GLU A 258 -9.15 -16.90 18.98
C GLU A 258 -9.52 -17.76 20.23
N ARG A 259 -10.19 -17.19 21.24
CA ARG A 259 -10.67 -17.93 22.43
C ARG A 259 -12.12 -17.67 22.81
#